data_AF-A0A1J4MZH8-F1
#
_entry.id   AF-A0A1J4MZH8-F1
#
_cell.length_a   1.000
_cell.length_b   1.000
_cell.length_c   1.000
_cell.angle_alpha   90.00
_cell.angle_beta   90.00
_cell.angle_gamma   90.00
#
_symmetry.space_group_name_H-M   'P 1'
#
loop_
_entity.id
_entity.type
_entity.pdbx_description
1 polymer ?
#
loop_
_entity_poly.entity_id
_entity_poly.type
_entity_poly.pdbx_seq_one_letter_code
_entity_poly.pdbx_strand_id
1 'polypeptide(L)'
;MSTETNRGFLGTLLSLFDIRNVIGSLLAVYGIILLLMGLFGDPEVDKTGGPNANLWAGVVLLVIGAVFIAWGLLRPVVPDAPGSSKVNEDK
;
A
#
# COMPACT_ATOMS: atom_id res chain seq x y z
N MET A 1 32.80 -16.85 -8.55
CA MET A 1 31.83 -16.38 -9.56
C MET A 1 30.43 -16.74 -9.09
N SER A 2 29.72 -15.84 -8.37
CA SER A 2 28.33 -16.06 -7.90
C SER A 2 27.68 -14.87 -7.14
N THR A 3 28.00 -13.61 -7.44
CA THR A 3 27.46 -12.43 -6.71
C THR A 3 26.30 -11.69 -7.41
N GLU A 4 25.86 -12.13 -8.60
CA GLU A 4 24.88 -11.41 -9.43
C GLU A 4 23.41 -11.73 -9.05
N THR A 5 23.10 -12.93 -8.55
CA THR A 5 21.71 -13.41 -8.40
C THR A 5 20.93 -12.73 -7.25
N ASN A 6 21.59 -12.18 -6.22
CA ASN A 6 20.89 -11.69 -5.02
C ASN A 6 20.45 -10.22 -5.08
N ARG A 7 21.03 -9.42 -6.00
CA ARG A 7 20.74 -7.96 -6.06
C ARG A 7 19.35 -7.66 -6.63
N GLY A 8 18.87 -8.45 -7.60
CA GLY A 8 17.54 -8.27 -8.19
C GLY A 8 16.38 -8.63 -7.24
N PHE A 9 16.54 -9.70 -6.46
CA PHE A 9 15.54 -10.12 -5.47
C PHE A 9 15.42 -9.10 -4.34
N LEU A 10 16.54 -8.67 -3.76
CA LEU A 10 16.56 -7.64 -2.72
C LEU A 10 16.01 -6.30 -3.23
N GLY A 11 16.36 -5.88 -4.45
CA GLY A 11 15.80 -4.67 -5.06
C GLY A 11 14.29 -4.73 -5.26
N THR A 12 13.76 -5.90 -5.65
CA THR A 12 12.31 -6.12 -5.80
C THR A 12 11.60 -6.07 -4.45
N LEU A 13 12.16 -6.72 -3.43
CA LEU A 13 11.61 -6.67 -2.07
C LEU A 13 11.61 -5.25 -1.50
N LEU A 14 12.70 -4.49 -1.70
CA LEU A 14 12.78 -3.09 -1.27
C LEU A 14 11.77 -2.19 -2.01
N SER A 15 11.52 -2.45 -3.29
CA SER A 15 10.47 -1.77 -4.06
C SER A 15 9.05 -2.15 -3.59
N LEU A 16 8.84 -3.35 -3.03
CA LEU A 16 7.55 -3.73 -2.44
C LEU A 16 7.24 -2.96 -1.14
N PHE A 17 8.26 -2.53 -0.40
CA PHE A 17 8.15 -1.71 0.82
C PHE A 17 8.11 -0.19 0.53
N ASP A 18 7.67 0.22 -0.67
CA ASP A 18 7.29 1.62 -0.92
C ASP A 18 6.09 2.00 -0.04
N ILE A 19 6.11 3.21 0.52
CA ILE A 19 5.04 3.76 1.35
C ILE A 19 3.66 3.68 0.67
N ARG A 20 3.59 3.78 -0.66
CA ARG A 20 2.35 3.64 -1.44
C ARG A 20 1.75 2.25 -1.36
N ASN A 21 2.59 1.22 -1.45
CA ASN A 21 2.13 -0.16 -1.34
C ASN A 21 1.76 -0.49 0.10
N VAL A 22 2.50 0.03 1.09
CA VAL A 22 2.18 -0.15 2.52
C VAL A 22 0.84 0.50 2.86
N ILE A 23 0.66 1.78 2.53
CA ILE A 23 -0.61 2.48 2.78
C ILE A 23 -1.75 1.82 1.99
N GLY A 24 -1.54 1.55 0.70
CA GLY A 24 -2.56 0.96 -0.16
C GLY A 24 -3.03 -0.42 0.32
N SER A 25 -2.10 -1.28 0.76
CA SER A 25 -2.45 -2.61 1.30
C SER A 25 -3.16 -2.52 2.64
N LEU A 26 -2.75 -1.63 3.55
CA LEU A 26 -3.43 -1.40 4.82
C LEU A 26 -4.88 -0.91 4.58
N LEU A 27 -5.06 0.09 3.71
CA LEU A 27 -6.40 0.58 3.36
C LEU A 27 -7.25 -0.53 2.71
N ALA A 28 -6.66 -1.35 1.84
CA ALA A 28 -7.38 -2.46 1.22
C ALA A 28 -7.82 -3.51 2.25
N VAL A 29 -6.95 -3.91 3.19
CA VAL A 29 -7.28 -4.88 4.24
C VAL A 29 -8.40 -4.34 5.14
N TYR A 30 -8.27 -3.11 5.63
CA TYR A 30 -9.33 -2.49 6.44
C TYR A 30 -10.62 -2.30 5.64
N GLY A 31 -10.51 -1.92 4.36
CA GLY A 31 -11.64 -1.80 3.46
C GLY A 31 -12.40 -3.11 3.28
N ILE A 32 -11.69 -4.23 3.11
CA ILE A 32 -12.28 -5.58 3.06
C ILE A 32 -13.00 -5.88 4.38
N ILE A 33 -12.35 -5.66 5.53
CA ILE A 33 -12.95 -5.91 6.84
C ILE A 33 -14.25 -5.11 7.00
N LEU A 34 -14.25 -3.81 6.69
CA LEU A 34 -15.43 -2.96 6.80
C LEU A 34 -16.52 -3.33 5.77
N LEU A 35 -16.13 -3.72 4.56
CA LEU A 35 -17.09 -4.20 3.57
C LEU A 35 -17.78 -5.48 4.05
N LEU A 36 -17.02 -6.44 4.60
CA LEU A 36 -17.56 -7.67 5.17
C LEU A 36 -18.46 -7.40 6.38
N MET A 37 -18.04 -6.53 7.30
CA MET A 37 -18.86 -6.07 8.43
C MET A 37 -20.13 -5.37 7.95
N GLY A 38 -20.04 -4.62 6.85
CA GLY A 38 -21.16 -3.93 6.26
C GLY A 38 -22.16 -4.86 5.54
N LEU A 39 -21.68 -5.95 4.93
CA LEU A 39 -22.49 -6.92 4.20
C LEU A 39 -23.11 -8.00 5.11
N PHE A 40 -22.36 -8.44 6.12
CA PHE A 40 -22.71 -9.60 6.94
C PHE A 40 -22.95 -9.26 8.41
N GLY A 41 -22.54 -8.09 8.88
CA GLY A 41 -22.74 -7.63 10.25
C GLY A 41 -24.02 -6.81 10.40
N ASP A 42 -24.46 -6.65 11.65
CA ASP A 42 -25.60 -5.81 11.97
C ASP A 42 -25.27 -4.33 11.73
N PRO A 43 -26.07 -3.62 10.92
CA PRO A 43 -25.78 -2.24 10.58
C PRO A 43 -26.19 -1.30 11.73
N GLU A 44 -25.24 -0.54 12.27
CA GLU A 44 -25.50 0.48 13.31
C GLU A 44 -26.11 1.77 12.75
N VAL A 45 -27.18 1.65 11.96
CA VAL A 45 -27.81 2.77 11.23
C VAL A 45 -28.36 3.89 12.13
N ASP A 46 -28.67 3.56 13.38
CA ASP A 46 -29.17 4.51 14.38
C ASP A 46 -28.12 5.58 14.71
N LYS A 47 -26.83 5.24 14.64
CA LYS A 47 -25.72 6.17 14.91
C LYS A 47 -25.36 7.03 13.71
N THR A 48 -25.79 6.63 12.51
CA THR A 48 -25.37 7.23 11.23
C THR A 48 -26.51 7.95 10.52
N GLY A 49 -27.73 7.87 11.03
CA GLY A 49 -28.92 8.48 10.42
C GLY A 49 -29.45 7.71 9.22
N GLY A 50 -29.23 6.39 9.16
CA GLY A 50 -29.78 5.51 8.12
C GLY A 50 -28.74 4.75 7.28
N PRO A 51 -27.67 5.37 6.77
CA PRO A 51 -26.68 4.68 5.95
C PRO A 51 -25.79 3.72 6.76
N ASN A 52 -25.49 2.54 6.25
CA ASN A 52 -24.49 1.67 6.87
C ASN A 52 -23.07 2.27 6.70
N ALA A 53 -22.50 2.80 7.78
CA ALA A 53 -21.18 3.42 7.76
C ALA A 53 -20.06 2.44 7.39
N ASN A 54 -20.14 1.18 7.83
CA ASN A 54 -19.14 0.16 7.52
C ASN A 54 -19.08 -0.11 6.01
N LEU A 55 -20.24 -0.22 5.35
CA LEU A 55 -20.30 -0.39 3.89
C LEU A 55 -19.67 0.79 3.15
N TRP A 56 -20.10 2.01 3.45
CA TRP A 56 -19.62 3.20 2.76
C TRP A 56 -18.13 3.44 3.00
N ALA A 57 -17.68 3.34 4.25
CA ALA A 57 -16.27 3.47 4.59
C ALA A 57 -15.44 2.37 3.92
N GLY A 58 -15.91 1.11 3.94
CA GLY A 58 -15.25 -0.02 3.30
C GLY A 58 -15.05 0.20 1.80
N VAL A 59 -16.09 0.62 1.07
CA VAL A 59 -16.00 0.92 -0.37
C VAL A 59 -15.01 2.05 -0.64
N VAL A 60 -15.06 3.14 0.12
CA VAL A 60 -14.14 4.28 -0.05
C VAL A 60 -12.68 3.85 0.19
N LEU A 61 -12.42 3.09 1.27
CA LEU A 61 -11.09 2.57 1.56
C LEU A 61 -10.57 1.65 0.46
N LEU A 62 -11.42 0.80 -0.11
CA LEU A 62 -11.05 -0.08 -1.22
C LEU A 62 -10.68 0.71 -2.48
N VAL A 63 -11.46 1.72 -2.82
CA VAL A 63 -11.17 2.59 -3.98
C VAL A 63 -9.82 3.30 -3.79
N ILE A 64 -9.61 3.94 -2.63
CA ILE A 64 -8.36 4.66 -2.35
C ILE A 64 -7.17 3.68 -2.30
N GLY A 65 -7.32 2.54 -1.62
CA GLY A 65 -6.30 1.50 -1.54
C GLY A 65 -5.90 0.98 -2.92
N ALA A 66 -6.89 0.69 -3.78
CA ALA A 66 -6.65 0.27 -5.15
C ALA A 66 -5.90 1.33 -5.98
N VAL A 67 -6.26 2.62 -5.83
CA VAL A 67 -5.54 3.73 -6.49
C VAL A 67 -4.08 3.79 -6.03
N PHE A 68 -3.80 3.66 -4.74
CA PHE A 68 -2.43 3.68 -4.21
C PHE A 68 -1.60 2.51 -4.72
N ILE A 69 -2.17 1.30 -4.70
CA ILE A 69 -1.51 0.10 -5.23
C ILE A 69 -1.26 0.26 -6.73
N ALA A 70 -2.27 0.67 -7.50
CA ALA A 70 -2.15 0.89 -8.94
C ALA A 70 -1.07 1.94 -9.25
N TRP A 71 -1.00 3.03 -8.48
CA TRP A 71 0.07 4.02 -8.62
C TRP A 71 1.44 3.42 -8.33
N GLY A 72 1.60 2.67 -7.24
CA GLY A 72 2.85 1.99 -6.90
C GLY A 72 3.33 1.05 -8.01
N LEU A 73 2.40 0.30 -8.62
CA LEU A 73 2.67 -0.58 -9.75
C LEU A 73 3.03 0.19 -11.04
N LEU A 74 2.36 1.32 -11.31
CA LEU A 74 2.60 2.15 -12.50
C LEU A 74 3.89 2.98 -12.40
N ARG A 75 4.32 3.33 -11.18
CA ARG A 75 5.52 4.14 -10.93
C ARG A 75 6.39 3.53 -9.83
N PRO A 76 7.07 2.41 -10.10
CA PRO A 76 7.92 1.73 -9.13
C PRO A 76 9.11 2.60 -8.71
N VAL A 77 9.49 2.54 -7.43
CA VAL A 77 10.69 3.19 -6.90
C VAL A 77 11.85 2.22 -6.99
N VAL A 78 12.93 2.66 -7.63
CA VAL A 78 14.19 1.95 -7.67
C VAL A 78 15.05 2.53 -6.55
N PRO A 79 15.36 1.77 -5.49
CA PRO A 79 16.28 2.23 -4.46
C PRO A 79 17.67 2.47 -5.04
N ASP A 80 18.33 3.56 -4.64
CA ASP A 80 19.72 3.79 -5.00
C ASP A 80 20.62 2.70 -4.41
N ALA A 81 21.63 2.27 -5.19
CA ALA A 81 22.57 1.27 -4.72
C ALA A 81 23.28 1.76 -3.44
N PRO A 82 23.40 0.92 -2.39
CA PRO A 82 24.08 1.30 -1.16
C PRO A 82 25.55 1.64 -1.48
N GLY A 83 25.94 2.91 -1.24
CA GLY A 83 27.30 3.43 -1.49
C GLY A 83 27.39 4.55 -2.53
N SER A 84 26.27 5.01 -3.11
CA SER A 84 26.23 6.14 -4.06
C SER A 84 26.25 7.53 -3.41
N SER A 85 26.45 7.61 -2.08
CA SER A 85 26.80 8.86 -1.41
C SER A 85 28.06 9.40 -2.07
N LYS A 86 27.86 10.37 -2.95
CA LYS A 86 28.92 11.13 -3.61
C LYS A 86 29.87 11.58 -2.50
N VAL A 87 31.04 10.94 -2.43
CA VAL A 87 32.17 11.52 -1.72
C VAL A 87 32.41 12.82 -2.46
N ASN A 88 32.04 13.95 -1.84
CA ASN A 88 32.46 15.26 -2.31
C ASN A 88 33.99 15.31 -2.15
N GLU A 89 34.72 14.85 -3.16
CA GLU A 89 36.16 15.07 -3.33
C GLU A 89 36.39 16.47 -3.90
N ASP A 90 36.10 17.50 -3.10
CA ASP A 90 36.37 18.88 -3.51
C ASP A 90 36.39 19.85 -2.30
N LYS A 91 37.44 19.75 -1.47
CA LYS A 91 38.61 20.67 -1.41
C LYS A 91 39.35 20.58 -0.06
#